data_AF-A0AAN1VQU2-F1
#
_entry.id   AF-A0AAN1VQU2-F1
#
_cell.length_a   1.000
_cell.length_b   1.000
_cell.length_c   1.000
_cell.angle_alpha   90.00
_cell.angle_beta   90.00
_cell.angle_gamma   90.00
#
_symmetry.space_group_name_H-M   'P 1'
#
loop_
_entity.id
_entity.type
_entity.pdbx_description
1 polymer ?
#
loop_
_entity_poly.entity_id
_entity_poly.type
_entity_poly.pdbx_seq_one_letter_code
_entity_poly.pdbx_strand_id
1 'polypeptide(L)'
;MGLKIETYKDVVLKDLLNDYRCTFHKHTCKLKTNYKKLPEFEIFFHEDGLPHLLGLHYVSTIKYASGIIKDIDSGKMTSKSIQKQPNFGEKDLRNRILLYPFLHDVFVDQKLKICVPVENMKPNPLRLSCVFTELRGKEEVILGLRKDKTDGMFKPTTLHSNKHLKYTKMKPSKIEEIEWVS
;
A
#
# COMPACT_ATOMS: atom_id res chain seq x y z
N MET A 1 -10.40 -14.75 3.12
CA MET A 1 -11.49 -13.99 2.44
C MET A 1 -11.30 -12.54 2.86
N GLY A 2 -10.77 -11.70 1.96
CA GLY A 2 -10.35 -10.34 2.29
C GLY A 2 -11.52 -9.41 2.64
N LEU A 3 -11.21 -8.35 3.39
CA LEU A 3 -12.17 -7.33 3.81
C LEU A 3 -12.75 -6.60 2.58
N LYS A 4 -14.07 -6.70 2.38
CA LYS A 4 -14.76 -6.00 1.27
C LYS A 4 -15.14 -4.60 1.72
N ILE A 5 -14.62 -3.59 1.01
CA ILE A 5 -14.96 -2.18 1.24
C ILE A 5 -15.58 -1.65 -0.05
N GLU A 6 -16.90 -1.47 -0.07
CA GLU A 6 -17.61 -0.91 -1.23
C GLU A 6 -17.75 0.60 -1.11
N THR A 7 -18.02 1.09 0.11
CA THR A 7 -18.16 2.52 0.36
C THR A 7 -17.41 2.93 1.64
N TYR A 8 -17.16 4.23 1.77
CA TYR A 8 -16.50 4.75 2.97
C TYR A 8 -17.36 4.60 4.24
N LYS A 9 -18.68 4.41 4.09
CA LYS A 9 -19.58 4.19 5.24
C LYS A 9 -19.29 2.86 5.93
N ASP A 10 -18.74 1.90 5.21
CA ASP A 10 -18.45 0.54 5.67
C ASP A 10 -17.07 0.45 6.35
N VAL A 11 -16.29 1.54 6.31
CA VAL A 11 -14.93 1.55 6.82
C VAL A 11 -14.94 1.57 8.35
N VAL A 12 -14.35 0.52 8.93
CA VAL A 12 -13.96 0.46 10.33
C VAL A 12 -12.43 0.34 10.40
N LEU A 13 -11.75 1.39 10.87
CA LEU A 13 -10.28 1.42 10.90
C LEU A 13 -9.66 0.27 11.69
N LYS A 14 -10.33 -0.16 12.78
CA LYS A 14 -9.87 -1.28 13.61
C LYS A 14 -9.92 -2.60 12.83
N ASP A 15 -10.92 -2.79 11.97
CA ASP A 15 -11.02 -4.00 11.15
C ASP A 15 -9.95 -4.02 10.07
N LEU A 16 -9.63 -2.86 9.46
CA LEU A 16 -8.48 -2.74 8.53
C LEU A 16 -7.15 -3.05 9.21
N LEU A 17 -6.94 -2.53 10.43
CA LEU A 17 -5.74 -2.79 11.21
C LEU A 17 -5.61 -4.28 11.57
N ASN A 18 -6.70 -4.91 12.01
CA ASN A 18 -6.72 -6.33 12.35
C ASN A 18 -6.50 -7.21 11.11
N ASP A 19 -7.16 -6.90 10.00
CA ASP A 19 -6.94 -7.60 8.72
C ASP A 19 -5.47 -7.46 8.28
N TYR A 20 -4.88 -6.28 8.41
CA TYR A 20 -3.47 -6.06 8.05
C TYR A 20 -2.52 -6.88 8.92
N ARG A 21 -2.79 -6.93 10.23
CA ARG A 21 -2.04 -7.73 11.20
C ARG A 21 -2.10 -9.22 10.89
N CYS A 22 -3.29 -9.72 10.58
CA CYS A 22 -3.51 -11.14 10.34
C CYS A 22 -3.02 -11.60 8.97
N THR A 23 -2.99 -10.71 7.98
CA THR A 23 -2.73 -11.08 6.59
C THR A 23 -1.30 -10.75 6.14
N PHE A 24 -0.77 -9.60 6.55
CA PHE A 24 0.48 -9.07 6.01
C PHE A 24 1.58 -8.93 7.07
N HIS A 25 1.26 -8.44 8.27
CA HIS A 25 2.28 -8.11 9.26
C HIS A 25 3.14 -9.32 9.68
N LYS A 26 4.46 -9.10 9.82
CA LYS A 26 5.48 -10.12 10.15
C LYS A 26 5.64 -11.24 9.13
N HIS A 27 4.94 -11.15 8.01
CA HIS A 27 5.13 -12.06 6.90
C HIS A 27 6.03 -11.40 5.85
N THR A 28 6.95 -12.19 5.31
CA THR A 28 7.75 -11.80 4.16
C THR A 28 7.08 -12.37 2.92
N CYS A 29 6.99 -11.56 1.87
CA CYS A 29 6.50 -12.00 0.57
C CYS A 29 7.69 -11.98 -0.40
N LYS A 30 8.03 -13.14 -0.94
CA LYS A 30 9.04 -13.31 -1.98
C LYS A 30 8.39 -13.20 -3.35
N LEU A 31 8.97 -12.38 -4.23
CA LEU A 31 8.43 -12.10 -5.55
C LEU A 31 9.46 -12.44 -6.62
N LYS A 32 9.06 -13.20 -7.64
CA LYS A 32 9.89 -13.48 -8.82
C LYS A 32 9.33 -12.76 -10.05
N THR A 33 10.23 -12.21 -10.86
CA THR A 33 9.86 -11.49 -12.08
C THR A 33 10.76 -11.87 -13.24
N ASN A 34 10.25 -11.67 -14.47
CA ASN A 34 11.05 -11.86 -15.68
C ASN A 34 12.05 -10.71 -15.95
N TYR A 35 12.18 -9.73 -15.04
CA TYR A 35 13.07 -8.60 -15.22
C TYR A 35 14.49 -8.94 -14.75
N LYS A 36 15.42 -9.06 -15.70
CA LYS A 36 16.82 -9.46 -15.44
C LYS A 36 17.54 -8.68 -14.33
N LYS A 37 17.17 -7.40 -14.09
CA LYS A 37 17.81 -6.59 -13.03
C LYS A 37 17.12 -6.71 -11.67
N LEU A 38 15.91 -7.26 -11.61
CA LEU A 38 15.18 -7.55 -10.38
C LEU A 38 14.46 -8.91 -10.54
N PRO A 39 15.21 -10.01 -10.75
CA PRO A 39 14.61 -11.31 -11.01
C PRO A 39 13.87 -11.85 -9.79
N GLU A 40 14.34 -11.47 -8.60
CA GLU A 40 13.77 -11.88 -7.33
C GLU A 40 13.96 -10.76 -6.29
N PHE A 41 12.96 -10.56 -5.43
CA PHE A 41 13.09 -9.68 -4.27
C PHE A 41 12.08 -10.03 -3.19
N GLU A 42 12.41 -9.62 -1.96
CA GLU A 42 11.57 -9.86 -0.78
C GLU A 42 10.91 -8.56 -0.32
N ILE A 43 9.66 -8.68 0.11
CA ILE A 43 8.83 -7.59 0.59
C ILE A 43 8.49 -7.88 2.04
N PHE A 44 8.84 -6.95 2.93
CA PHE A 44 8.53 -7.06 4.35
C PHE A 44 7.45 -6.06 4.77
N PHE A 45 6.43 -6.56 5.47
CA PHE A 45 5.29 -5.76 5.92
C PHE A 45 5.40 -5.46 7.42
N HIS A 46 5.84 -4.24 7.73
CA HIS A 46 5.77 -3.71 9.08
C HIS A 46 4.36 -3.21 9.40
N GLU A 47 3.91 -3.43 10.63
CA GLU A 47 2.61 -2.93 11.11
C GLU A 47 2.50 -1.41 10.97
N ASP A 48 3.60 -0.71 11.24
CA ASP A 48 3.71 0.75 11.15
C ASP A 48 3.66 1.29 9.71
N GLY A 49 3.70 0.40 8.70
CA GLY A 49 3.45 0.74 7.30
C GLY A 49 1.99 1.09 7.03
N LEU A 50 1.03 0.49 7.74
CA LEU A 50 -0.40 0.71 7.48
C LEU A 50 -0.82 2.19 7.66
N PRO A 51 -0.48 2.89 8.76
CA PRO A 51 -0.75 4.33 8.88
C PRO A 51 -0.26 5.17 7.71
N HIS A 52 0.90 4.84 7.13
CA HIS A 52 1.47 5.56 5.99
C HIS A 52 0.73 5.26 4.69
N LEU A 53 0.39 4.00 4.42
CA LEU A 53 -0.40 3.59 3.25
C LEU A 53 -1.76 4.30 3.24
N LEU A 54 -2.44 4.33 4.39
CA LEU A 54 -3.74 4.97 4.56
C LEU A 54 -3.67 6.50 4.69
N GLY A 55 -2.47 7.09 4.85
CA GLY A 55 -2.27 8.53 5.00
C GLY A 55 -2.72 9.10 6.36
N LEU A 56 -2.83 8.26 7.39
CA LEU A 56 -3.39 8.66 8.69
C LEU A 56 -2.51 9.70 9.43
N HIS A 57 -1.22 9.77 9.12
CA HIS A 57 -0.32 10.79 9.70
C HIS A 57 -0.71 12.23 9.33
N TYR A 58 -1.49 12.42 8.25
CA TYR A 58 -1.98 13.74 7.84
C TYR A 58 -3.13 14.26 8.70
N VAL A 59 -3.90 13.37 9.32
CA VAL A 59 -5.10 13.70 10.12
C VAL A 59 -4.92 13.39 11.61
N SER A 60 -3.82 12.75 11.96
CA SER A 60 -3.45 12.46 13.33
C SER A 60 -2.70 13.64 13.97
N THR A 61 -3.00 13.90 15.25
CA THR A 61 -2.16 14.74 16.11
C THR A 61 -0.86 14.02 16.47
N ILE A 62 -0.88 12.70 16.59
CA ILE A 62 0.30 11.85 16.77
C ILE A 62 0.99 11.63 15.42
N LYS A 63 2.29 11.98 15.34
CA LYS A 63 3.05 11.94 14.09
C LYS A 63 3.79 10.62 13.81
N TYR A 64 3.90 9.75 14.80
CA TYR A 64 4.56 8.45 14.64
C TYR A 64 3.52 7.32 14.52
N ALA A 65 3.80 6.36 13.63
CA ALA A 65 2.86 5.32 13.22
C ALA A 65 2.41 4.41 14.37
N SER A 66 3.30 4.04 15.29
CA SER A 66 2.94 3.20 16.45
C SER A 66 1.94 3.87 17.40
N GLY A 67 1.92 5.20 17.48
CA GLY A 67 0.94 5.92 18.28
C GLY A 67 -0.41 6.03 17.59
N ILE A 68 -0.41 6.16 16.25
CA ILE A 68 -1.63 6.06 15.44
C ILE A 68 -2.28 4.68 15.62
N ILE A 69 -1.48 3.61 15.58
CA ILE A 69 -1.94 2.23 15.81
C ILE A 69 -2.61 2.11 17.18
N LYS A 70 -1.96 2.60 18.25
CA LYS A 70 -2.53 2.61 19.62
C LYS A 70 -3.86 3.33 19.70
N ASP A 71 -3.99 4.48 19.03
CA ASP A 71 -5.25 5.24 19.02
C ASP A 71 -6.36 4.52 18.26
N ILE A 72 -6.05 3.78 17.19
CA ILE A 72 -7.02 2.91 16.51
C ILE A 72 -7.45 1.76 17.43
N ASP A 73 -6.50 1.09 18.07
CA ASP A 73 -6.76 -0.03 18.97
C ASP A 73 -7.69 0.35 20.13
N SER A 74 -7.42 1.51 20.74
CA SER A 74 -8.22 2.04 21.84
C SER A 74 -9.49 2.75 21.41
N GLY A 75 -9.80 2.82 20.11
CA GLY A 75 -10.98 3.49 19.56
C GLY A 75 -10.95 5.02 19.65
N LYS A 76 -9.80 5.64 19.96
CA LYS A 76 -9.62 7.10 19.96
C LYS A 76 -9.58 7.64 18.54
N MET A 77 -9.03 6.87 17.60
CA MET A 77 -9.08 7.15 16.17
C MET A 77 -10.07 6.22 15.48
N THR A 78 -11.08 6.79 14.82
CA THR A 78 -12.12 6.08 14.08
C THR A 78 -12.30 6.68 12.69
N SER A 79 -12.92 5.95 11.77
CA SER A 79 -13.23 6.45 10.42
C SER A 79 -14.07 7.74 10.46
N LYS A 80 -14.98 7.85 11.44
CA LYS A 80 -15.79 9.05 11.70
C LYS A 80 -14.96 10.21 12.27
N SER A 81 -13.99 9.96 13.15
CA SER A 81 -13.19 11.04 13.74
C SER A 81 -12.19 11.62 12.74
N ILE A 82 -11.57 10.78 11.90
CA ILE A 82 -10.65 11.26 10.85
C ILE A 82 -11.37 12.01 9.73
N GLN A 83 -12.62 11.65 9.41
CA GLN A 83 -13.40 12.31 8.36
C GLN A 83 -13.70 13.79 8.67
N LYS A 84 -13.68 14.17 9.95
CA LYS A 84 -13.90 15.55 10.40
C LYS A 84 -12.66 16.44 10.27
N GLN A 85 -11.49 15.87 9.98
CA GLN A 85 -10.24 16.63 9.91
C GLN A 85 -10.10 17.33 8.55
N PRO A 86 -9.64 18.59 8.49
CA PRO A 86 -9.50 19.34 7.23
C PRO A 86 -8.66 18.59 6.18
N ASN A 87 -7.56 17.97 6.63
CA ASN A 87 -6.65 17.23 5.75
C ASN A 87 -7.23 15.93 5.18
N PHE A 88 -8.39 15.48 5.65
CA PHE A 88 -9.02 14.25 5.14
C PHE A 88 -9.31 14.33 3.64
N GLY A 89 -9.87 15.46 3.20
CA GLY A 89 -10.12 15.73 1.78
C GLY A 89 -8.86 16.12 1.02
N GLU A 90 -8.06 17.05 1.56
CA GLU A 90 -6.87 17.59 0.88
C GLU A 90 -5.80 16.54 0.57
N LYS A 91 -5.68 15.52 1.42
CA LYS A 91 -4.70 14.44 1.27
C LYS A 91 -5.30 13.16 0.73
N ASP A 92 -6.56 13.23 0.28
CA ASP A 92 -7.29 12.15 -0.37
C ASP A 92 -7.37 10.85 0.45
N LEU A 93 -7.53 10.98 1.78
CA LEU A 93 -7.52 9.82 2.68
C LEU A 93 -8.67 8.86 2.38
N ARG A 94 -9.83 9.40 1.99
CA ARG A 94 -10.99 8.58 1.60
C ARG A 94 -10.58 7.55 0.56
N ASN A 95 -9.97 8.01 -0.53
CA ASN A 95 -9.56 7.14 -1.62
C ASN A 95 -8.48 6.16 -1.19
N ARG A 96 -7.44 6.63 -0.49
CA ARG A 96 -6.37 5.76 0.05
C ARG A 96 -6.93 4.60 0.89
N ILE A 97 -7.92 4.88 1.73
CA ILE A 97 -8.59 3.87 2.57
C ILE A 97 -9.43 2.91 1.72
N LEU A 98 -10.20 3.42 0.76
CA LEU A 98 -10.99 2.59 -0.16
C LEU A 98 -10.13 1.70 -1.05
N LEU A 99 -8.86 2.08 -1.28
CA LEU A 99 -7.90 1.30 -2.04
C LEU A 99 -7.22 0.20 -1.22
N TYR A 100 -7.43 0.11 0.10
CA TYR A 100 -6.85 -0.93 0.94
C TYR A 100 -6.99 -2.36 0.36
N PRO A 101 -8.14 -2.78 -0.20
CA PRO A 101 -8.30 -4.10 -0.82
C PRO A 101 -7.31 -4.39 -1.96
N PHE A 102 -6.70 -3.36 -2.56
CA PHE A 102 -5.66 -3.54 -3.58
C PHE A 102 -4.43 -4.30 -3.05
N LEU A 103 -4.13 -4.23 -1.75
CA LEU A 103 -3.09 -5.06 -1.13
C LEU A 103 -3.43 -6.56 -1.25
N HIS A 104 -4.71 -6.92 -1.03
CA HIS A 104 -5.19 -8.29 -1.21
C HIS A 104 -5.15 -8.71 -2.67
N ASP A 105 -5.60 -7.83 -3.58
CA ASP A 105 -5.54 -8.09 -5.03
C ASP A 105 -4.12 -8.40 -5.51
N VAL A 106 -3.11 -7.74 -4.95
CA VAL A 106 -1.70 -7.95 -5.32
C VAL A 106 -1.12 -9.20 -4.65
N PHE A 107 -1.21 -9.34 -3.33
CA PHE A 107 -0.40 -10.33 -2.61
C PHE A 107 -1.17 -11.57 -2.13
N VAL A 108 -2.48 -11.50 -1.97
CA VAL A 108 -3.31 -12.61 -1.46
C VAL A 108 -3.99 -13.31 -2.61
N ASP A 109 -4.79 -12.57 -3.37
CA ASP A 109 -5.53 -13.10 -4.53
C ASP A 109 -4.62 -13.20 -5.77
N GLN A 110 -3.47 -12.53 -5.75
CA GLN A 110 -2.47 -12.50 -6.82
C GLN A 110 -3.08 -12.20 -8.21
N LYS A 111 -4.07 -11.31 -8.26
CA LYS A 111 -4.77 -10.90 -9.49
C LYS A 111 -3.85 -10.10 -10.41
N LEU A 112 -2.96 -9.29 -9.83
CA LEU A 112 -1.95 -8.56 -10.59
C LEU A 112 -0.81 -9.48 -11.00
N LYS A 113 -0.57 -9.55 -12.31
CA LYS A 113 0.54 -10.33 -12.91
C LYS A 113 1.69 -9.44 -13.41
N ILE A 114 1.67 -8.16 -13.05
CA ILE A 114 2.68 -7.19 -13.48
C ILE A 114 3.15 -6.30 -12.34
N CYS A 115 4.42 -5.88 -12.42
CA CYS A 115 4.98 -4.81 -11.62
C CYS A 115 5.90 -3.94 -12.48
N VAL A 116 6.12 -2.69 -12.10
CA VAL A 116 6.95 -1.73 -12.84
C VAL A 116 8.17 -1.37 -12.00
N PRO A 117 9.38 -1.79 -12.40
CA PRO A 117 10.62 -1.29 -11.79
C PRO A 117 10.81 0.19 -12.12
N VAL A 118 10.95 1.03 -11.10
CA VAL A 118 10.97 2.51 -11.24
C VAL A 118 12.17 3.17 -10.57
N GLU A 119 13.09 2.41 -10.00
CA GLU A 119 14.25 2.94 -9.27
C GLU A 119 15.06 3.97 -10.08
N ASN A 120 15.26 3.71 -11.38
CA ASN A 120 16.02 4.57 -12.28
C ASN A 120 15.19 5.66 -12.96
N MET A 121 13.90 5.79 -12.62
CA MET A 121 13.02 6.77 -13.22
C MET A 121 13.37 8.19 -12.74
N LYS A 122 13.31 9.17 -13.65
CA LYS A 122 13.40 10.60 -13.30
C LYS A 122 12.17 11.35 -13.84
N PRO A 123 11.41 12.09 -13.01
CA PRO A 123 11.57 12.24 -11.56
C PRO A 123 10.99 11.05 -10.76
N ASN A 124 11.64 10.70 -9.65
CA ASN A 124 11.18 9.72 -8.67
C ASN A 124 11.21 10.31 -7.23
N PRO A 125 10.31 11.26 -6.92
CA PRO A 125 10.35 12.01 -5.66
C PRO A 125 10.10 11.13 -4.42
N LEU A 126 9.30 10.07 -4.57
CA LEU A 126 9.01 9.11 -3.51
C LEU A 126 10.09 8.04 -3.34
N ARG A 127 11.16 8.09 -4.17
CA ARG A 127 12.28 7.13 -4.16
C ARG A 127 11.79 5.68 -4.20
N LEU A 128 10.79 5.41 -5.04
CA LEU A 128 10.22 4.08 -5.22
C LEU A 128 11.20 3.22 -6.01
N SER A 129 11.26 1.94 -5.68
CA SER A 129 12.06 0.96 -6.41
C SER A 129 11.19 0.14 -7.36
N CYS A 130 9.96 -0.18 -6.94
CA CYS A 130 8.99 -0.93 -7.73
C CYS A 130 7.57 -0.43 -7.46
N VAL A 131 6.68 -0.57 -8.44
CA VAL A 131 5.27 -0.18 -8.36
C VAL A 131 4.39 -1.32 -8.87
N PHE A 132 3.39 -1.71 -8.09
CA PHE A 132 2.24 -2.45 -8.61
C PHE A 132 1.18 -1.45 -9.05
N THR A 133 0.66 -1.63 -10.26
CA THR A 133 -0.32 -0.71 -10.82
C THR A 133 -1.27 -1.40 -11.76
N GLU A 134 -2.50 -0.89 -11.80
CA GLU A 134 -3.51 -1.26 -12.78
C GLU A 134 -4.41 -0.07 -13.08
N LEU A 135 -5.04 -0.09 -14.25
CA LEU A 135 -6.02 0.91 -14.66
C LEU A 135 -7.42 0.50 -14.15
N ARG A 136 -8.01 1.30 -13.25
CA ARG A 136 -9.41 1.16 -12.81
C ARG A 136 -10.22 2.32 -13.38
N GLY A 137 -10.98 2.07 -14.44
CA GLY A 137 -11.71 3.11 -15.15
C GLY A 137 -10.76 4.12 -15.80
N LYS A 138 -10.72 5.36 -15.29
CA LYS A 138 -9.87 6.44 -15.81
C LYS A 138 -8.66 6.75 -14.92
N GLU A 139 -8.45 5.97 -13.85
CA GLU A 139 -7.38 6.21 -12.88
C GLU A 139 -6.45 5.01 -12.80
N GLU A 140 -5.15 5.27 -12.66
CA GLU A 140 -4.21 4.22 -12.26
C GLU A 140 -4.19 4.11 -10.73
N VAL A 141 -4.41 2.90 -10.22
CA VAL A 141 -4.15 2.57 -8.81
C VAL A 141 -2.66 2.24 -8.68
N ILE A 142 -2.04 2.74 -7.63
CA ILE A 142 -0.59 2.67 -7.42
C ILE A 142 -0.32 2.18 -6.01
N LEU A 143 0.35 1.04 -5.91
CA LEU A 143 1.03 0.59 -4.70
C LEU A 143 2.53 0.68 -4.93
N GLY A 144 3.19 1.62 -4.25
CA GLY A 144 4.62 1.86 -4.38
C GLY A 144 5.42 1.16 -3.29
N LEU A 145 6.48 0.48 -3.70
CA LEU A 145 7.48 -0.13 -2.83
C LEU A 145 8.78 0.65 -2.86
N ARG A 146 9.45 0.72 -1.71
CA ARG A 146 10.81 1.25 -1.59
C ARG A 146 11.75 0.15 -1.13
N LYS A 147 12.90 0.02 -1.79
CA LYS A 147 13.99 -0.82 -1.29
C LYS A 147 14.69 -0.11 -0.14
N ASP A 148 14.71 -0.75 1.01
CA ASP A 148 15.50 -0.32 2.15
C ASP A 148 16.98 -0.66 1.89
N LYS A 149 17.86 0.28 2.23
CA LYS A 149 19.29 0.16 1.92
C LYS A 149 20.04 -0.66 2.96
N THR A 150 19.47 -0.81 4.16
CA THR A 150 20.13 -1.47 5.28
C THR A 150 19.93 -2.98 5.20
N ASP A 151 18.71 -3.44 4.94
CA ASP A 151 18.36 -4.86 4.88
C ASP A 151 18.13 -5.37 3.43
N GLY A 152 18.05 -4.47 2.46
CA GLY A 152 17.79 -4.83 1.05
C GLY A 152 16.34 -5.20 0.75
N MET A 153 15.46 -5.18 1.75
CA MET A 153 14.05 -5.56 1.67
C MET A 153 13.23 -4.46 1.03
N PHE A 154 12.16 -4.85 0.35
CA PHE A 154 11.18 -3.91 -0.17
C PHE A 154 10.09 -3.67 0.86
N LYS A 155 9.67 -2.42 1.01
CA LYS A 155 8.64 -2.01 1.99
C LYS A 155 7.55 -1.22 1.27
N PRO A 156 6.26 -1.57 1.44
CA PRO A 156 5.16 -0.74 0.96
C PRO A 156 5.20 0.64 1.60
N THR A 157 5.18 1.71 0.79
CA THR A 157 5.31 3.08 1.31
C THR A 157 4.23 4.03 0.85
N THR A 158 3.47 3.69 -0.19
CA THR A 158 2.38 4.54 -0.69
C THR A 158 1.31 3.71 -1.38
N LEU A 159 0.06 4.10 -1.17
CA LEU A 159 -1.12 3.59 -1.85
C LEU A 159 -2.00 4.79 -2.22
N HIS A 160 -2.33 4.97 -3.49
CA HIS A 160 -3.20 6.04 -4.00
C HIS A 160 -3.64 5.75 -5.43
N SER A 161 -4.58 6.51 -5.97
CA SER A 161 -4.86 6.54 -7.40
C SER A 161 -4.50 7.89 -8.03
N ASN A 162 -4.32 7.92 -9.34
CA ASN A 162 -4.12 9.14 -10.11
C ASN A 162 -4.75 9.04 -11.50
N LYS A 163 -5.34 10.14 -11.99
CA LYS A 163 -5.81 10.26 -13.38
C LYS A 163 -4.65 10.39 -14.37
N HIS A 164 -3.52 10.91 -13.91
CA HIS A 164 -2.31 10.96 -14.73
C HIS A 164 -1.65 9.58 -14.76
N LEU A 165 -1.93 8.86 -15.84
CA LEU A 165 -1.45 7.50 -16.11
C LEU A 165 0.07 7.47 -16.36
N LYS A 166 0.86 7.46 -15.27
CA LYS A 166 2.32 7.50 -15.30
C LYS A 166 2.90 6.09 -15.45
N TYR A 167 2.52 5.17 -14.56
CA TYR A 167 3.14 3.84 -14.47
C TYR A 167 2.48 2.83 -15.41
N THR A 168 1.18 2.94 -15.63
CA THR A 168 0.42 2.07 -16.55
C THR A 168 0.88 2.18 -18.02
N LYS A 169 1.55 3.29 -18.38
CA LYS A 169 2.15 3.50 -19.71
C LYS A 169 3.59 3.00 -19.84
N MET A 170 4.22 2.62 -18.73
CA MET A 170 5.59 2.11 -18.73
C MET A 170 5.61 0.63 -19.11
N LYS A 171 6.75 0.15 -19.60
CA LYS A 171 6.94 -1.28 -19.88
C LYS A 171 6.91 -2.06 -18.57
N PRO A 172 5.91 -2.94 -18.33
CA PRO A 172 5.85 -3.72 -17.12
C PRO A 172 6.84 -4.88 -17.16
N SER A 173 7.15 -5.40 -15.97
CA SER A 173 7.75 -6.71 -15.75
C SER A 173 6.64 -7.68 -15.37
N LYS A 174 6.73 -8.92 -15.87
CA LYS A 174 5.78 -9.97 -15.53
C LYS A 174 6.17 -10.55 -14.18
N ILE A 175 5.18 -10.71 -13.30
CA ILE A 175 5.31 -11.46 -12.06
C ILE A 175 5.12 -12.93 -12.39
N GLU A 176 6.12 -13.73 -12.07
CA GLU A 176 6.12 -15.17 -12.31
C GLU A 176 5.56 -15.91 -11.10
N GLU A 177 5.91 -15.44 -9.90
CA GLU A 177 5.56 -16.09 -8.65
C GLU A 177 5.49 -15.07 -7.50
N ILE A 178 4.55 -15.30 -6.59
CA ILE A 178 4.42 -14.60 -5.31
C ILE A 178 4.27 -15.68 -4.24
N GLU A 179 5.22 -15.75 -3.32
CA GLU A 179 5.29 -16.76 -2.27
C GLU A 179 5.37 -16.07 -0.89
N TRP A 180 4.51 -16.49 0.04
CA TRP A 180 4.59 -16.05 1.43
C TRP A 180 5.55 -16.95 2.20
N VAL A 181 6.65 -16.36 2.68
CA VAL A 181 7.66 -17.02 3.51
C VAL A 181 7.38 -16.66 4.97
N SER A 182 7.06 -17.70 5.77
CA SER A 182 6.75 -17.62 7.20
C SER A 182 7.96 -17.28 8.05
#